data_AF-A0A967WIR0-F1
#
_entry.id   AF-A0A967WIR0-F1
#
_cell.length_a   1.000
_cell.length_b   1.000
_cell.length_c   1.000
_cell.angle_alpha   90.00
_cell.angle_beta   90.00
_cell.angle_gamma   90.00
#
_symmetry.space_group_name_H-M   'P 1'
#
loop_
_entity.id
_entity.type
_entity.pdbx_description
1 polymer ?
#
loop_
_entity_poly.entity_id
_entity_poly.type
_entity_poly.pdbx_seq_one_letter_code
_entity_poly.pdbx_strand_id
1 'polypeptide(L)'
;MQEPVRYGGVETAQDFGERLFLQGEAQLGLSRARHLLLVGDGAEWVEALAGHDRWRATYQLDWWHLTQAFHRTFPNHPKLITRLKRHLYREQGDRIIPAVRLAKANGIGDAEQVDQLLGYLEANQAGFYGARSLRPLLSEEAKLVCVQGSGAVEKHIDLAICRRFKGQGMRWTRKGANRLLKLRIRELDRAA
;
A
#
# COMPACT_ATOMS: atom_id res chain seq x y z
N MET A 1 -18.39 -11.29 9.35
CA MET A 1 -17.00 -10.80 9.19
C MET A 1 -16.55 -10.27 10.54
N GLN A 2 -15.28 -10.47 10.91
CA GLN A 2 -14.73 -9.87 12.13
C GLN A 2 -14.60 -8.35 11.95
N GLU A 3 -14.62 -7.59 13.04
CA GLU A 3 -14.44 -6.15 13.01
C GLU A 3 -13.01 -5.78 12.57
N PRO A 4 -12.84 -4.66 11.85
CA PRO A 4 -11.53 -4.20 11.41
C PRO A 4 -10.70 -3.70 12.61
N VAL A 5 -9.46 -4.18 12.70
CA VAL A 5 -8.48 -3.67 13.67
C VAL A 5 -7.75 -2.46 13.10
N ARG A 6 -7.65 -1.40 13.89
CA ARG A 6 -6.98 -0.15 13.50
C ARG A 6 -5.81 0.14 14.41
N TYR A 7 -4.65 0.38 13.82
CA TYR A 7 -3.48 0.88 14.54
C TYR A 7 -2.90 2.10 13.84
N GLY A 8 -2.40 3.05 14.62
CA GLY A 8 -1.72 4.24 14.13
C GLY A 8 -0.74 4.77 15.15
N GLY A 9 0.43 5.17 14.67
CA GLY A 9 1.51 5.73 15.49
C GLY A 9 2.46 6.58 14.65
N VAL A 10 3.03 7.60 15.28
CA VAL A 10 4.16 8.39 14.82
C VAL A 10 5.40 7.83 15.52
N GLU A 11 6.01 6.83 14.89
CA GLU A 11 7.09 6.02 15.45
C GLU A 11 7.98 5.46 14.32
N THR A 12 8.95 4.61 14.65
CA THR A 12 9.78 3.95 13.63
C THR A 12 8.97 2.91 12.85
N ALA A 13 9.39 2.58 11.63
CA ALA A 13 8.71 1.55 10.84
C ALA A 13 8.70 0.19 11.53
N GLN A 14 9.79 -0.15 12.24
CA GLN A 14 9.90 -1.39 13.02
C GLN A 14 8.90 -1.41 14.18
N ASP A 15 8.87 -0.36 15.02
CA ASP A 15 7.94 -0.27 16.15
C ASP A 15 6.48 -0.31 15.66
N PHE A 16 6.20 0.39 14.56
CA PHE A 16 4.88 0.43 13.95
C PHE A 16 4.43 -0.97 13.51
N GLY A 17 5.28 -1.66 12.75
CA GLY A 17 4.98 -3.01 12.26
C GLY A 17 4.82 -4.01 13.39
N GLU A 18 5.65 -3.93 14.42
CA GLU A 18 5.54 -4.79 15.59
C GLU A 18 4.22 -4.59 16.34
N ARG A 19 3.86 -3.33 16.63
CA ARG A 19 2.65 -3.02 17.39
C ARG A 19 1.37 -3.27 16.59
N LEU A 20 1.38 -2.99 15.28
CA LEU A 20 0.27 -3.32 14.39
C LEU A 20 0.01 -4.83 14.41
N PHE A 21 1.06 -5.65 14.27
CA PHE A 21 0.91 -7.10 14.32
C PHE A 21 0.41 -7.57 15.69
N LEU A 22 0.97 -7.07 16.80
CA LEU A 22 0.53 -7.47 18.14
C LEU A 22 -0.95 -7.14 18.38
N GLN A 23 -1.43 -5.99 17.88
CA GLN A 23 -2.84 -5.63 18.00
C GLN A 23 -3.72 -6.51 17.11
N GLY A 24 -3.28 -6.81 15.88
CA GLY A 24 -3.97 -7.76 15.01
C GLY A 24 -3.98 -9.18 15.59
N GLU A 25 -2.89 -9.63 16.21
CA GLU A 25 -2.81 -10.92 16.87
C GLU A 25 -3.81 -11.03 18.02
N ALA A 26 -3.86 -10.01 18.88
CA ALA A 26 -4.75 -10.01 20.04
C ALA A 26 -6.24 -10.05 19.66
N GLN A 27 -6.62 -9.44 18.53
CA GLN A 27 -8.04 -9.31 18.13
C GLN A 27 -8.48 -10.30 17.06
N LEU A 28 -7.59 -10.67 16.13
CA LEU A 28 -7.91 -11.52 14.97
C LEU A 28 -7.13 -12.84 14.95
N GLY A 29 -6.10 -13.00 15.80
CA GLY A 29 -5.24 -14.18 15.81
C GLY A 29 -4.47 -14.36 14.50
N LEU A 30 -3.79 -13.30 14.03
CA LEU A 30 -3.02 -13.28 12.77
C LEU A 30 -2.09 -14.48 12.60
N SER A 31 -1.47 -14.97 13.66
CA SER A 31 -0.59 -16.14 13.68
C SER A 31 -1.29 -17.44 13.24
N ARG A 32 -2.62 -17.49 13.37
CA ARG A 32 -3.47 -18.62 12.96
C ARG A 32 -4.04 -18.43 11.55
N ALA A 33 -3.88 -17.25 10.95
CA ALA A 33 -4.36 -16.99 9.61
C ALA A 33 -3.55 -17.83 8.61
N ARG A 34 -4.24 -18.70 7.84
CA ARG A 34 -3.61 -19.47 6.77
C ARG A 34 -3.06 -18.59 5.65
N HIS A 35 -3.76 -17.48 5.40
CA HIS A 35 -3.47 -16.54 4.32
C HIS A 35 -3.57 -15.13 4.86
N LEU A 36 -2.50 -14.35 4.70
CA LEU A 36 -2.46 -12.94 5.05
C LEU A 36 -2.06 -12.14 3.83
N LEU A 37 -2.86 -11.14 3.46
CA LEU A 37 -2.57 -10.22 2.37
C LEU A 37 -2.15 -8.87 2.95
N LEU A 38 -0.94 -8.42 2.63
CA LEU A 38 -0.44 -7.12 3.03
C LEU A 38 -0.42 -6.20 1.81
N VAL A 39 -1.27 -5.18 1.81
CA VAL A 39 -1.35 -4.18 0.74
C VAL A 39 -0.56 -2.95 1.14
N GLY A 40 0.34 -2.47 0.27
CA GLY A 40 1.20 -1.32 0.56
C GLY A 40 1.44 -0.41 -0.64
N ASP A 41 1.81 0.84 -0.39
CA ASP A 41 2.11 1.86 -1.40
C ASP A 41 3.46 1.65 -2.13
N GLY A 42 4.25 0.69 -1.67
CA GLY A 42 5.57 0.35 -2.21
C GLY A 42 6.73 1.07 -1.54
N ALA A 43 6.52 1.62 -0.34
CA ALA A 43 7.61 2.01 0.54
C ALA A 43 8.39 0.78 0.99
N GLU A 44 9.72 0.86 0.93
CA GLU A 44 10.66 -0.26 1.19
C GLU A 44 10.39 -1.00 2.51
N TRP A 45 10.08 -0.25 3.58
CA TRP A 45 9.82 -0.85 4.88
C TRP A 45 8.54 -1.72 4.92
N VAL A 46 7.57 -1.47 4.04
CA VAL A 46 6.30 -2.22 4.00
C VAL A 46 6.53 -3.63 3.45
N GLU A 47 7.35 -3.74 2.42
CA GLU A 47 7.78 -5.03 1.87
C GLU A 47 8.64 -5.79 2.89
N ALA A 48 9.58 -5.09 3.55
CA ALA A 48 10.39 -5.68 4.62
C ALA A 48 9.53 -6.24 5.77
N LEU A 49 8.42 -5.57 6.12
CA LEU A 49 7.46 -6.10 7.08
C LEU A 49 6.77 -7.37 6.57
N ALA A 50 6.31 -7.39 5.31
CA ALA A 50 5.66 -8.57 4.73
C ALA A 50 6.59 -9.80 4.73
N GLY A 51 7.87 -9.60 4.45
CA GLY A 51 8.91 -10.64 4.45
C GLY A 51 9.35 -11.10 5.84
N HIS A 52 9.01 -10.39 6.91
CA HIS A 52 9.36 -10.81 8.27
C HIS A 52 8.57 -12.06 8.67
N ASP A 53 9.26 -13.07 9.22
CA ASP A 53 8.70 -14.38 9.61
C ASP A 53 7.42 -14.34 10.46
N ARG A 54 7.19 -13.22 11.17
CA ARG A 54 5.99 -12.98 11.99
C ARG A 54 4.75 -12.78 11.11
N TRP A 55 4.89 -12.09 9.99
CA TRP A 55 3.77 -11.71 9.13
C TRP A 55 3.39 -12.83 8.18
N ARG A 56 4.37 -13.55 7.59
CA ARG A 56 4.15 -14.59 6.57
C ARG A 56 3.15 -14.15 5.49
N ALA A 57 3.19 -12.86 5.16
CA ALA A 57 2.16 -12.24 4.34
C ALA A 57 2.51 -12.34 2.86
N THR A 58 1.50 -12.50 2.03
CA THR A 58 1.61 -12.24 0.60
C THR A 58 1.55 -10.73 0.40
N TYR A 59 2.61 -10.14 -0.15
CA TYR A 59 2.66 -8.72 -0.43
C TYR A 59 1.92 -8.36 -1.73
N GLN A 60 1.11 -7.30 -1.68
CA GLN A 60 0.44 -6.69 -2.82
C GLN A 60 0.79 -5.21 -2.90
N LEU A 61 1.45 -4.81 -3.99
CA LEU A 61 1.65 -3.42 -4.32
C LEU A 61 0.31 -2.78 -4.67
N ASP A 62 0.03 -1.61 -4.10
CA ASP A 62 -1.19 -0.87 -4.39
C ASP A 62 -1.20 -0.37 -5.84
N TRP A 63 -2.12 -0.90 -6.62
CA TRP A 63 -2.25 -0.54 -8.03
C TRP A 63 -2.64 0.91 -8.24
N TRP A 64 -3.37 1.54 -7.32
CA TRP A 64 -3.67 2.96 -7.44
C TRP A 64 -2.38 3.78 -7.34
N HIS A 65 -1.54 3.53 -6.34
CA HIS A 65 -0.24 4.19 -6.18
C HIS A 65 0.68 3.96 -7.38
N LEU A 66 0.76 2.73 -7.88
CA LEU A 66 1.52 2.41 -9.09
C LEU A 66 0.99 3.21 -10.31
N THR A 67 -0.33 3.30 -10.49
CA THR A 67 -0.88 4.09 -11.59
C THR A 67 -0.65 5.59 -11.42
N GLN A 68 -0.69 6.11 -10.19
CA GLN A 68 -0.31 7.50 -9.90
C GLN A 68 1.15 7.76 -10.24
N ALA A 69 2.05 6.81 -9.96
CA ALA A 69 3.44 6.91 -10.34
C ALA A 69 3.61 7.00 -11.88
N PHE A 70 2.84 6.22 -12.65
CA PHE A 70 2.80 6.36 -14.12
C PHE A 70 2.31 7.75 -14.56
N HIS A 71 1.23 8.24 -13.96
CA HIS A 71 0.67 9.55 -14.30
C HIS A 71 1.62 10.70 -13.97
N ARG A 72 2.31 10.63 -12.83
CA ARG A 72 3.31 11.63 -12.43
C ARG A 72 4.49 11.66 -13.40
N THR A 73 4.97 10.48 -13.80
CA THR A 73 6.16 10.33 -14.66
C THR A 73 5.88 10.70 -16.12
N PHE A 74 4.68 10.38 -16.62
CA PHE A 74 4.32 10.51 -18.04
C PHE A 74 3.08 11.38 -18.29
N PRO A 75 2.94 12.58 -17.68
CA PRO A 75 1.69 13.33 -17.67
C PRO A 75 1.19 13.68 -19.08
N ASN A 76 2.12 13.92 -20.00
CA ASN A 76 1.83 14.28 -21.40
C ASN A 76 1.74 13.07 -22.35
N HIS A 77 1.83 11.84 -21.83
CA HIS A 77 1.84 10.61 -22.65
C HIS A 77 0.73 9.62 -22.25
N PRO A 78 -0.57 10.00 -22.39
CA PRO A 78 -1.70 9.17 -21.97
C PRO A 78 -1.77 7.80 -22.69
N LYS A 79 -1.28 7.71 -23.93
CA LYS A 79 -1.19 6.43 -24.66
C LYS A 79 -0.20 5.47 -24.02
N LEU A 80 0.95 5.98 -23.54
CA LEU A 80 1.94 5.18 -22.81
C LEU A 80 1.36 4.71 -21.47
N ILE A 81 0.75 5.61 -20.69
CA ILE A 81 0.10 5.27 -19.41
C ILE A 81 -0.95 4.18 -19.62
N THR A 82 -1.81 4.32 -20.63
CA THR A 82 -2.83 3.32 -20.96
C THR A 82 -2.21 1.96 -21.29
N ARG A 83 -1.09 1.94 -22.03
CA ARG A 83 -0.35 0.72 -22.34
C ARG A 83 0.26 0.08 -21.09
N LEU A 84 0.89 0.86 -20.20
CA LEU A 84 1.46 0.37 -18.94
C LEU A 84 0.38 -0.22 -18.03
N LYS A 85 -0.75 0.49 -17.87
CA LYS A 85 -1.93 0.00 -17.16
C LYS A 85 -2.44 -1.30 -17.77
N ARG A 86 -2.54 -1.39 -19.09
CA ARG A 86 -2.97 -2.62 -19.78
C ARG A 86 -2.03 -3.78 -19.48
N HIS A 87 -0.72 -3.57 -19.48
CA HIS A 87 0.24 -4.60 -19.08
C HIS A 87 0.01 -5.06 -17.64
N LEU A 88 -0.17 -4.11 -16.70
CA LEU A 88 -0.49 -4.42 -15.32
C LEU A 88 -1.76 -5.27 -15.19
N TYR A 89 -2.90 -4.83 -15.75
CA TYR A 89 -4.19 -5.52 -15.64
C TYR A 89 -4.22 -6.90 -16.31
N ARG A 90 -3.40 -7.12 -17.35
CA ARG A 90 -3.29 -8.39 -18.10
C ARG A 90 -2.20 -9.33 -17.58
N GLU A 91 -1.63 -9.06 -16.40
CA GLU A 91 -0.58 -9.90 -15.79
C GLU A 91 0.70 -9.96 -16.61
N GLN A 92 1.01 -8.86 -17.30
CA GLN A 92 2.22 -8.69 -18.10
C GLN A 92 3.17 -7.69 -17.43
N GLY A 93 3.33 -7.81 -16.11
CA GLY A 93 4.12 -6.89 -15.30
C GLY A 93 5.61 -6.89 -15.68
N ASP A 94 6.10 -8.02 -16.18
CA ASP A 94 7.41 -8.20 -16.80
C ASP A 94 7.67 -7.22 -17.97
N ARG A 95 6.60 -6.77 -18.65
CA ARG A 95 6.71 -5.83 -19.77
C ARG A 95 6.74 -4.36 -19.36
N ILE A 96 6.44 -4.04 -18.09
CA ILE A 96 6.33 -2.65 -17.62
C ILE A 96 7.71 -2.00 -17.58
N ILE A 97 8.69 -2.61 -16.90
CA ILE A 97 10.06 -2.06 -16.78
C ILE A 97 10.71 -1.88 -18.17
N PRO A 98 10.71 -2.87 -19.09
CA PRO A 98 11.22 -2.66 -20.44
C PRO A 98 10.53 -1.53 -21.19
N ALA A 99 9.21 -1.38 -21.05
CA ALA A 99 8.48 -0.28 -21.69
C ALA A 99 8.86 1.10 -21.13
N VAL A 100 9.10 1.20 -19.82
CA VAL A 100 9.59 2.44 -19.18
C VAL A 100 11.02 2.76 -19.60
N ARG A 101 11.92 1.76 -19.65
CA ARG A 101 13.29 1.94 -20.17
C ARG A 101 13.31 2.38 -21.63
N LEU A 102 12.44 1.82 -22.47
CA LEU A 102 12.28 2.23 -23.85
C LEU A 102 11.74 3.67 -23.96
N ALA A 103 10.80 4.07 -23.09
CA ALA A 103 10.35 5.45 -23.03
C ALA A 103 11.51 6.41 -22.70
N LYS A 104 12.32 6.07 -21.69
CA LYS A 104 13.53 6.82 -21.34
C LYS A 104 14.48 6.99 -22.52
N ALA A 105 14.78 5.90 -23.24
CA ALA A 105 15.68 5.92 -24.38
C ALA A 105 15.17 6.79 -25.55
N ASN A 106 13.86 6.95 -25.68
CA ASN A 106 13.23 7.83 -26.66
C ASN A 106 13.02 9.27 -26.15
N GLY A 107 13.60 9.64 -24.99
CA GLY A 107 13.45 10.97 -24.41
C GLY A 107 12.03 11.28 -23.92
N ILE A 108 11.24 10.26 -23.58
CA ILE A 108 9.87 10.42 -23.08
C ILE A 108 9.88 10.50 -21.55
N GLY A 109 9.30 11.58 -21.02
CA GLY A 109 9.23 11.85 -19.59
C GLY A 109 10.46 12.59 -19.07
N ASP A 110 10.35 13.11 -17.86
CA ASP A 110 11.48 13.71 -17.16
C ASP A 110 12.45 12.62 -16.69
N ALA A 111 13.75 12.79 -16.95
CA ALA A 111 14.75 11.75 -16.74
C ALA A 111 14.83 11.31 -15.27
N GLU A 112 14.76 12.27 -14.34
CA GLU A 112 14.81 11.99 -12.90
C GLU A 112 13.56 11.23 -12.45
N GLN A 113 12.37 11.67 -12.86
CA GLN A 113 11.11 10.98 -12.53
C GLN A 113 11.05 9.58 -13.13
N VAL A 114 11.59 9.38 -14.33
CA VAL A 114 11.65 8.07 -14.97
C VAL A 114 12.60 7.14 -14.21
N ASP A 115 13.74 7.65 -13.72
CA ASP A 115 14.66 6.87 -12.89
C ASP A 115 14.07 6.52 -11.53
N GLN A 116 13.38 7.46 -10.88
CA GLN A 116 12.62 7.19 -9.66
C GLN A 116 11.55 6.11 -9.89
N LEU A 117 10.82 6.17 -11.01
CA LEU A 117 9.84 5.15 -11.37
C LEU A 117 10.51 3.79 -11.60
N LEU A 118 11.65 3.73 -12.29
CA LEU A 118 12.37 2.48 -12.53
C LEU A 118 12.81 1.84 -11.21
N GLY A 119 13.43 2.61 -10.31
CA GLY A 119 13.82 2.10 -8.99
C GLY A 119 12.61 1.60 -8.18
N TYR A 120 11.50 2.35 -8.21
CA TYR A 120 10.25 1.94 -7.56
C TYR A 120 9.69 0.63 -8.15
N LEU A 121 9.70 0.47 -9.47
CA LEU A 121 9.22 -0.73 -10.16
C LEU A 121 10.12 -1.94 -9.86
N GLU A 122 11.43 -1.77 -9.91
CA GLU A 122 12.42 -2.83 -9.67
C GLU A 122 12.34 -3.34 -8.23
N ALA A 123 12.18 -2.45 -7.26
CA ALA A 123 11.98 -2.83 -5.86
C ALA A 123 10.67 -3.61 -5.66
N ASN A 124 9.57 -3.18 -6.29
CA ASN A 124 8.23 -3.68 -5.94
C ASN A 124 7.64 -4.70 -6.94
N GLN A 125 8.39 -5.15 -7.95
CA GLN A 125 7.85 -5.97 -9.04
C GLN A 125 7.22 -7.27 -8.55
N ALA A 126 7.81 -7.91 -7.53
CA ALA A 126 7.30 -9.13 -6.92
C ALA A 126 5.89 -8.95 -6.31
N GLY A 127 5.57 -7.74 -5.86
CA GLY A 127 4.28 -7.40 -5.26
C GLY A 127 3.14 -7.11 -6.24
N PHE A 128 3.36 -7.08 -7.55
CA PHE A 128 2.31 -6.66 -8.50
C PHE A 128 1.05 -7.53 -8.43
N TYR A 129 1.22 -8.83 -8.15
CA TYR A 129 0.16 -9.84 -8.31
C TYR A 129 -0.09 -10.68 -7.06
N GLY A 130 0.31 -10.21 -5.87
CA GLY A 130 0.12 -10.96 -4.61
C GLY A 130 -1.34 -11.38 -4.37
N ALA A 131 -2.27 -10.44 -4.45
CA ALA A 131 -3.70 -10.70 -4.28
C ALA A 131 -4.24 -11.67 -5.35
N ARG A 132 -3.78 -11.54 -6.60
CA ARG A 132 -4.21 -12.43 -7.69
C ARG A 132 -3.69 -13.84 -7.52
N SER A 133 -2.45 -14.00 -7.04
CA SER A 133 -1.83 -15.29 -6.74
C SER A 133 -2.52 -15.99 -5.57
N LEU A 134 -2.98 -15.22 -4.59
CA LEU A 134 -3.68 -15.73 -3.42
C LEU A 134 -5.12 -16.14 -3.72
N ARG A 135 -5.81 -15.39 -4.59
CA ARG A 135 -7.26 -15.52 -4.87
C ARG A 135 -7.77 -16.94 -5.13
N PRO A 136 -7.07 -17.82 -5.89
CA PRO A 136 -7.52 -19.20 -6.13
C PRO A 136 -7.50 -20.08 -4.87
N LEU A 137 -6.73 -19.72 -3.85
CA LEU A 137 -6.57 -20.46 -2.59
C LEU A 137 -7.61 -20.06 -1.52
N LEU A 138 -8.39 -19.01 -1.78
CA LEU A 138 -9.31 -18.41 -0.81
C LEU A 138 -10.74 -18.94 -0.96
N SER A 139 -11.49 -18.94 0.15
CA SER A 139 -12.95 -19.14 0.13
C SER A 139 -13.65 -17.97 -0.56
N GLU A 140 -14.92 -18.14 -0.93
CA GLU A 140 -15.70 -17.06 -1.58
C GLU A 140 -15.79 -15.81 -0.69
N GLU A 141 -15.94 -15.98 0.63
CA GLU A 141 -15.98 -14.87 1.58
C GLU A 141 -14.63 -14.15 1.66
N ALA A 142 -13.53 -14.90 1.69
CA ALA A 142 -12.18 -14.32 1.73
C ALA A 142 -11.81 -13.60 0.42
N LYS A 143 -12.37 -14.01 -0.72
CA LYS A 143 -12.18 -13.30 -2.01
C LYS A 143 -12.77 -11.87 -2.00
N LEU A 144 -13.73 -11.57 -1.13
CA LEU A 144 -14.31 -10.23 -0.98
C LEU A 144 -13.32 -9.20 -0.42
N VAL A 145 -12.38 -9.65 0.42
CA VAL A 145 -11.35 -8.81 1.04
C VAL A 145 -9.97 -8.92 0.36
N CYS A 146 -9.86 -9.78 -0.66
CA CYS A 146 -8.64 -9.98 -1.44
C CYS A 146 -8.53 -8.93 -2.57
N VAL A 147 -8.02 -7.74 -2.23
CA VAL A 147 -8.00 -6.54 -3.08
C VAL A 147 -6.60 -6.18 -3.61
N GLN A 148 -6.53 -5.47 -4.74
CA GLN A 148 -5.28 -5.00 -5.35
C GLN A 148 -4.87 -3.56 -4.96
N GLY A 149 -5.69 -2.88 -4.17
CA GLY A 149 -5.43 -1.49 -3.77
C GLY A 149 -6.12 -1.14 -2.47
N SER A 150 -5.65 -0.08 -1.85
CA SER A 150 -6.02 0.33 -0.49
C SER A 150 -6.95 1.55 -0.45
N GLY A 151 -7.51 1.97 -1.59
CA GLY A 151 -8.28 3.22 -1.71
C GLY A 151 -9.44 3.42 -0.71
N ALA A 152 -10.14 2.35 -0.30
CA ALA A 152 -11.16 2.44 0.75
C ALA A 152 -10.55 2.79 2.12
N VAL A 153 -9.42 2.16 2.45
CA VAL A 153 -8.64 2.42 3.67
C VAL A 153 -8.02 3.81 3.61
N GLU A 154 -7.43 4.21 2.48
CA GLU A 154 -6.86 5.55 2.29
C GLU A 154 -7.90 6.64 2.52
N LYS A 155 -9.10 6.51 1.93
CA LYS A 155 -10.14 7.51 2.11
C LYS A 155 -10.62 7.59 3.55
N HIS A 156 -10.71 6.44 4.23
CA HIS A 156 -11.05 6.41 5.65
C HIS A 156 -9.96 7.11 6.49
N ILE A 157 -8.68 6.85 6.22
CA ILE A 157 -7.55 7.52 6.87
C ILE A 157 -7.57 9.03 6.60
N ASP A 158 -7.88 9.47 5.38
CA ASP A 158 -8.04 10.89 5.05
C ASP A 158 -9.09 11.56 5.94
N LEU A 159 -10.28 10.98 5.98
CA LEU A 159 -11.44 11.50 6.69
C LEU A 159 -11.24 11.52 8.20
N ALA A 160 -10.77 10.40 8.76
CA ALA A 160 -10.69 10.23 10.20
C ALA A 160 -9.44 10.87 10.82
N ILE A 161 -8.32 10.83 10.09
CA ILE A 161 -7.00 11.25 10.56
C ILE A 161 -6.49 12.45 9.79
N CYS A 162 -6.21 12.35 8.48
CA CYS A 162 -5.41 13.37 7.77
C CYS A 162 -5.98 14.79 7.89
N ARG A 163 -7.31 14.97 7.75
CA ARG A 163 -7.96 16.28 7.88
C ARG A 163 -7.73 16.98 9.23
N ARG A 164 -7.45 16.22 10.30
CA ARG A 164 -7.13 16.77 11.62
C ARG A 164 -5.64 16.96 11.86
N PHE A 165 -4.78 16.36 11.04
CA PHE A 165 -3.33 16.32 11.28
C PHE A 165 -2.52 17.09 10.22
N LYS A 166 -3.06 17.23 9.01
CA LYS A 166 -2.41 17.85 7.86
C LYS A 166 -3.17 19.10 7.41
N GLY A 167 -2.45 20.11 6.93
CA GLY A 167 -3.02 21.36 6.44
C GLY A 167 -3.44 22.33 7.55
N GLN A 168 -4.14 23.41 7.16
CA GLN A 168 -4.82 24.36 8.06
C GLN A 168 -3.95 24.98 9.18
N GLY A 169 -2.65 25.19 8.93
CA GLY A 169 -1.74 25.81 9.90
C GLY A 169 -1.48 24.98 11.17
N MET A 170 -1.83 23.69 11.18
CA MET A 170 -1.68 22.84 12.36
C MET A 170 -0.21 22.50 12.63
N ARG A 171 0.20 22.61 13.89
CA ARG A 171 1.54 22.25 14.37
C ARG A 171 1.44 21.32 15.56
N TRP A 172 2.19 20.23 15.53
CA TRP A 172 2.15 19.19 16.55
C TRP A 172 3.55 18.82 17.00
N THR A 173 3.72 18.63 18.31
CA THR A 173 4.85 17.83 18.79
C THR A 173 4.59 16.37 18.46
N ARG A 174 5.63 15.55 18.26
CA ARG A 174 5.47 14.10 18.00
C ARG A 174 4.61 13.42 19.08
N LYS A 175 4.85 13.76 20.36
CA LYS A 175 4.07 13.25 21.50
C LYS A 175 2.61 13.69 21.46
N GLY A 176 2.35 14.96 21.11
CA GLY A 176 1.00 15.50 20.97
C GLY A 176 0.21 14.83 19.85
N ALA A 177 0.84 14.68 18.67
CA ALA A 177 0.26 13.97 17.54
C ALA A 177 -0.10 12.53 17.91
N ASN A 178 0.83 11.80 18.55
CA ASN A 178 0.57 10.42 18.99
C ASN A 178 -0.61 10.31 19.96
N ARG A 179 -0.69 11.17 20.97
CA ARG A 179 -1.82 11.16 21.92
C ARG A 179 -3.15 11.39 21.22
N LEU A 180 -3.23 12.38 20.34
CA LEU A 180 -4.45 12.66 19.59
C LEU A 180 -4.81 11.51 18.64
N LEU A 181 -3.81 10.87 18.03
CA LEU A 181 -4.03 9.74 17.12
C LEU A 181 -4.65 8.55 17.87
N LYS A 182 -4.16 8.22 19.06
CA LYS A 182 -4.75 7.17 19.89
C LYS A 182 -6.18 7.49 20.31
N LEU A 183 -6.49 8.74 20.66
CA LEU A 183 -7.86 9.16 20.96
C LEU A 183 -8.77 9.01 19.74
N ARG A 184 -8.31 9.45 18.56
CA ARG A 184 -9.09 9.35 17.31
C ARG A 184 -9.39 7.89 16.94
N ILE A 185 -8.39 7.01 17.03
CA ILE A 185 -8.58 5.58 16.77
C ILE A 185 -9.60 4.99 17.75
N ARG A 186 -9.48 5.30 19.05
CA ARG A 186 -10.44 4.84 20.06
C ARG A 186 -11.87 5.31 19.79
N GLU A 187 -12.06 6.54 19.31
CA GLU A 187 -13.38 7.06 18.95
C GLU A 187 -13.95 6.36 17.70
N LEU A 188 -13.11 6.01 16.73
CA LEU A 188 -13.52 5.19 15.58
C LEU A 188 -13.95 3.79 15.99
N ASP A 189 -13.22 3.16 16.92
CA ASP A 189 -13.52 1.82 17.40
C ASP A 189 -14.80 1.78 18.25
N ARG A 190 -15.21 2.91 18.85
CA ARG A 190 -16.49 3.05 19.58
C ARG A 190 -17.70 3.27 18.68
N ALA A 191 -17.47 3.81 17.47
CA ALA A 191 -18.50 4.17 16.51
C ALA A 191 -18.77 3.07 15.46
N ALA A 192 -17.98 2.00 15.49
CA ALA A 192 -18.14 0.79 14.68
C ALA A 192 -19.07 -0.21 15.38
#